data_AF-A0A4R7BZF2-F1
#
_entry.id   AF-A0A4R7BZF2-F1
#
_cell.length_a   1.000
_cell.length_b   1.000
_cell.length_c   1.000
_cell.angle_alpha   90.00
_cell.angle_beta   90.00
_cell.angle_gamma   90.00
#
_symmetry.space_group_name_H-M   'P 1'
#
loop_
_entity.id
_entity.type
_entity.pdbx_description
1 polymer ?
#
loop_
_entity_poly.entity_id
_entity_poly.type
_entity_poly.pdbx_seq_one_letter_code
_entity_poly.pdbx_strand_id
1 'polypeptide(L)'
;MRNFIGQWARLGALALCFSVTAAITAPRAENGFDLDGPSSSAVPSQAVANTSDQPPIEYASQAQERRATRGRRAAAPAAPGAYFIEFRSRYAQSYGHSYAAFGRLNSRGQIISSEVAGLHPAGDSPVPWMIGHLIPVPSETGPSDGDLEDMYISNRWRVTMGEADYMKLVAKIRQMQRSTPLWSATTYNCNSFLGDIARYMGLRSGGSILQTPPNYVATMKRANGNRSSIPPGSI
;
A
#
# COMPACT_ATOMS: atom_id res chain seq x y z
N MET A 1 15.21 12.95 63.05
CA MET A 1 14.98 14.29 62.46
C MET A 1 14.34 14.04 61.09
N ARG A 2 13.00 13.89 61.04
CA ARG A 2 11.99 14.90 60.63
C ARG A 2 12.11 15.37 59.17
N ASN A 3 11.26 14.75 58.34
CA ASN A 3 10.36 15.28 57.30
C ASN A 3 10.89 16.23 56.22
N PHE A 4 10.56 15.96 54.95
CA PHE A 4 9.67 16.85 54.17
C PHE A 4 8.99 16.10 53.01
N ILE A 5 7.67 16.19 53.01
CA ILE A 5 6.71 15.68 52.03
C ILE A 5 6.42 16.80 51.02
N GLY A 6 6.25 16.47 49.74
CA GLY A 6 5.79 17.42 48.71
C GLY A 6 4.96 16.74 47.63
N GLN A 7 3.64 16.68 47.86
CA GLN A 7 2.61 16.40 46.86
C GLN A 7 2.32 17.68 46.05
N TRP A 8 2.23 17.60 44.72
CA TRP A 8 1.45 18.51 43.86
C TRP A 8 0.93 17.69 42.67
N ALA A 9 -0.35 17.31 42.70
CA ALA A 9 -1.48 18.01 42.07
C ALA A 9 -1.73 17.54 40.62
N ARG A 10 -2.68 16.60 40.47
CA ARG A 10 -3.32 16.22 39.21
C ARG A 10 -4.38 17.27 38.89
N LEU A 11 -4.26 17.95 37.76
CA LEU A 11 -5.34 18.76 37.17
C LEU A 11 -5.84 18.06 35.92
N GLY A 12 -7.09 17.61 35.98
CA GLY A 12 -7.84 17.08 34.84
C GLY A 12 -8.33 18.22 33.96
N ALA A 13 -8.21 18.03 32.65
CA ALA A 13 -8.86 18.88 31.66
C ALA A 13 -10.10 18.17 31.12
N LEU A 14 -11.26 18.76 31.42
CA LEU A 14 -12.57 18.38 30.91
C LEU A 14 -12.66 18.83 29.44
N ALA A 15 -12.78 17.91 28.50
CA ALA A 15 -13.06 18.23 27.11
C ALA A 15 -14.56 18.44 26.92
N LEU A 16 -14.97 19.69 26.70
CA LEU A 16 -16.34 20.06 26.30
C LEU A 16 -16.55 19.70 24.83
N CYS A 17 -17.46 18.75 24.57
CA CYS A 17 -18.03 18.50 23.25
C CYS A 17 -19.01 19.63 22.90
N PHE A 18 -18.69 20.44 21.89
CA PHE A 18 -19.66 21.30 21.23
C PHE A 18 -20.18 20.61 19.97
N SER A 19 -21.42 20.12 20.03
CA SER A 19 -22.17 19.70 18.85
C SER A 19 -22.88 20.92 18.26
N VAL A 20 -22.49 21.34 17.06
CA VAL A 20 -23.23 22.35 16.29
C VAL A 20 -24.18 21.62 15.34
N THR A 21 -25.47 21.66 15.67
CA THR A 21 -26.55 21.23 14.78
C THR A 21 -26.98 22.43 13.93
N ALA A 22 -26.64 22.43 12.65
CA ALA A 22 -27.18 23.39 11.68
C ALA A 22 -28.28 22.72 10.86
N ALA A 23 -29.53 23.03 11.19
CA ALA A 23 -30.68 22.75 10.33
C ALA A 23 -30.78 23.87 9.29
N ILE A 24 -30.60 23.53 8.01
CA ILE A 24 -30.87 24.43 6.89
C ILE A 24 -32.11 23.91 6.18
N THR A 25 -33.22 24.61 6.38
CA THR A 25 -34.45 24.47 5.62
C THR A 25 -34.27 25.21 4.30
N ALA A 26 -34.40 24.53 3.16
CA ALA A 26 -34.45 25.16 1.84
C ALA A 26 -35.87 25.05 1.25
N PRO A 27 -36.37 26.08 0.54
CA PRO A 27 -37.73 26.09 0.00
C PRO A 27 -37.85 25.31 -1.32
N ARG A 28 -39.07 24.81 -1.53
CA ARG A 28 -39.61 24.11 -2.68
C ARG A 28 -39.67 25.05 -3.91
N ALA A 29 -39.07 24.63 -5.02
CA ALA A 29 -39.34 25.17 -6.35
C ALA A 29 -39.74 24.01 -7.25
N GLU A 30 -40.99 24.06 -7.70
CA GLU A 30 -41.56 23.14 -8.68
C GLU A 30 -41.21 23.62 -10.08
N ASN A 31 -40.90 22.69 -10.98
CA ASN A 31 -41.37 22.65 -12.37
C ASN A 31 -40.87 21.35 -13.01
N GLY A 32 -41.81 20.64 -13.61
CA GLY A 32 -41.67 19.26 -14.03
C GLY A 32 -40.94 19.07 -15.36
N PHE A 33 -40.41 17.87 -15.50
CA PHE A 33 -40.19 17.21 -16.77
C PHE A 33 -40.33 15.71 -16.53
N ASP A 34 -41.53 15.20 -16.83
CA ASP A 34 -41.90 13.78 -16.74
C ASP A 34 -41.17 12.97 -17.81
N LEU A 35 -40.52 11.89 -17.40
CA LEU A 35 -40.26 10.73 -18.25
C LEU A 35 -40.54 9.46 -17.42
N ASP A 36 -41.70 8.87 -17.73
CA ASP A 36 -42.21 7.61 -17.20
C ASP A 36 -41.23 6.45 -17.35
N GLY A 37 -41.04 5.69 -16.27
CA GLY A 37 -40.39 4.39 -16.23
C GLY A 37 -40.81 3.62 -14.96
N PRO A 38 -41.22 2.34 -15.06
CA PRO A 38 -42.23 1.77 -14.17
C PRO A 38 -41.74 1.40 -12.75
N SER A 39 -42.67 1.62 -11.82
CA SER A 39 -42.62 1.51 -10.37
C SER A 39 -42.39 0.10 -9.81
N SER A 40 -41.61 0.03 -8.73
CA SER A 40 -41.59 -1.09 -7.79
C SER A 40 -42.90 -1.20 -7.01
N SER A 41 -43.35 -2.44 -6.79
CA SER A 41 -44.38 -2.77 -5.80
C SER A 41 -43.73 -3.40 -4.57
N ALA A 42 -44.15 -2.92 -3.40
CA ALA A 42 -43.72 -3.33 -2.09
C ALA A 42 -44.29 -4.69 -1.64
N VAL A 43 -43.65 -5.20 -0.58
CA VAL A 43 -43.79 -6.48 0.14
C VAL A 43 -45.11 -6.62 0.92
N PRO A 44 -45.54 -7.86 1.26
CA PRO A 44 -46.06 -8.10 2.60
C PRO A 44 -45.32 -9.21 3.37
N SER A 45 -45.14 -8.93 4.66
CA SER A 45 -44.59 -9.76 5.74
C SER A 45 -45.36 -11.06 5.95
N GLN A 46 -44.64 -12.16 6.20
CA GLN A 46 -45.01 -13.12 7.27
C GLN A 46 -43.76 -13.71 7.94
N ALA A 47 -43.81 -13.69 9.27
CA ALA A 47 -42.83 -14.25 10.19
C ALA A 47 -43.06 -15.76 10.38
N VAL A 48 -41.97 -16.53 10.50
CA VAL A 48 -41.95 -17.74 11.33
C VAL A 48 -40.59 -17.86 12.00
N ALA A 49 -40.60 -18.07 13.31
CA ALA A 49 -39.45 -18.11 14.20
C ALA A 49 -38.70 -19.46 14.19
N ASN A 50 -37.38 -19.36 14.35
CA ASN A 50 -36.41 -20.23 15.04
C ASN A 50 -36.56 -21.76 15.02
N THR A 51 -35.46 -22.45 14.67
CA THR A 51 -34.67 -23.23 15.65
C THR A 51 -33.20 -23.31 15.21
N SER A 52 -32.36 -23.12 16.21
CA SER A 52 -30.91 -23.12 16.32
C SER A 52 -30.23 -24.46 16.04
N ASP A 53 -29.07 -24.42 15.35
CA ASP A 53 -27.85 -25.14 15.76
C ASP A 53 -26.69 -24.86 14.78
N GLN A 54 -25.79 -23.94 15.14
CA GLN A 54 -24.37 -24.04 14.78
C GLN A 54 -23.53 -23.06 15.63
N PRO A 55 -22.47 -23.53 16.32
CA PRO A 55 -21.68 -22.71 17.22
C PRO A 55 -20.75 -21.74 16.45
N PRO A 56 -20.40 -20.58 17.01
CA PRO A 56 -19.43 -19.67 16.41
C PRO A 56 -18.04 -20.30 16.39
N ILE A 57 -17.42 -20.37 15.21
CA ILE A 57 -16.00 -20.72 15.06
C ILE A 57 -15.13 -19.57 15.58
N GLU A 58 -14.65 -19.75 16.81
CA GLU A 58 -13.65 -18.97 17.49
C GLU A 58 -12.31 -19.07 16.72
N TYR A 59 -11.99 -18.04 15.93
CA TYR A 59 -10.78 -18.02 15.10
C TYR A 59 -9.54 -17.74 15.97
N ALA A 60 -8.96 -18.81 16.51
CA ALA A 60 -7.54 -18.99 16.82
C ALA A 60 -6.79 -17.85 17.54
N SER A 61 -7.13 -17.59 18.81
CA SER A 61 -6.27 -16.86 19.75
C SER A 61 -5.31 -17.76 20.56
N GLN A 62 -5.40 -19.09 20.43
CA GLN A 62 -4.62 -20.04 21.25
C GLN A 62 -3.33 -20.59 20.61
N ALA A 63 -2.99 -20.17 19.39
CA ALA A 63 -1.70 -20.52 18.79
C ALA A 63 -0.53 -19.62 19.26
N GLN A 64 -0.84 -18.50 19.93
CA GLN A 64 0.15 -17.47 20.29
C GLN A 64 0.86 -17.73 21.63
N GLU A 65 0.35 -18.60 22.51
CA GLU A 65 0.93 -18.79 23.85
C GLU A 65 1.95 -19.93 23.99
N ARG A 66 2.06 -20.85 23.01
CA ARG A 66 3.00 -21.99 23.11
C ARG A 66 4.36 -21.77 22.45
N ARG A 67 4.65 -20.57 21.92
CA ARG A 67 5.92 -20.26 21.23
C ARG A 67 6.86 -19.36 22.03
N ALA A 68 6.63 -19.22 23.33
CA ALA A 68 7.44 -18.40 24.22
C ALA A 68 8.46 -19.22 25.02
N THR A 69 9.21 -20.14 24.40
CA THR A 69 10.47 -20.69 24.98
C THR A 69 11.27 -21.52 23.97
N ARG A 70 11.54 -20.98 22.78
CA ARG A 70 12.64 -21.47 21.96
C ARG A 70 13.65 -20.34 21.88
N GLY A 71 14.78 -20.51 22.57
CA GLY A 71 15.87 -19.55 22.62
C GLY A 71 16.11 -18.96 21.22
N ARG A 72 16.28 -17.64 21.16
CA ARG A 72 16.53 -16.88 19.95
C ARG A 72 17.87 -17.32 19.37
N ARG A 73 17.89 -18.48 18.73
CA ARG A 73 18.96 -18.87 17.80
C ARG A 73 18.90 -17.79 16.74
N ALA A 74 19.94 -16.96 16.70
CA ALA A 74 20.13 -16.01 15.62
C ALA A 74 19.84 -16.76 14.31
N ALA A 75 18.87 -16.28 13.55
CA ALA A 75 18.58 -16.85 12.26
C ALA A 75 19.91 -16.87 11.49
N ALA A 76 20.30 -18.04 10.98
CA ALA A 76 21.49 -18.10 10.15
C ALA A 76 21.30 -17.07 9.01
N PRO A 77 22.33 -16.27 8.70
CA PRO A 77 22.22 -15.27 7.65
C PRO A 77 21.67 -15.93 6.40
N ALA A 78 20.63 -15.35 5.82
CA ALA A 78 19.98 -15.94 4.67
C ALA A 78 20.99 -16.04 3.51
N ALA A 79 20.95 -17.14 2.76
CA ALA A 79 21.86 -17.35 1.64
C ALA A 79 21.81 -16.16 0.66
N PRO A 80 22.91 -15.83 -0.04
CA PRO A 80 22.87 -14.83 -1.11
C PRO A 80 21.71 -15.10 -2.06
N GLY A 81 20.84 -14.11 -2.26
CA GLY A 81 19.64 -14.25 -3.10
C GLY A 81 18.37 -14.75 -2.38
N ALA A 82 18.38 -14.86 -1.06
CA ALA A 82 17.18 -15.18 -0.27
C ALA A 82 16.16 -14.02 -0.16
N TYR A 83 16.55 -12.82 -0.58
CA TYR A 83 15.71 -11.64 -0.59
C TYR A 83 15.56 -11.10 -2.01
N PHE A 84 14.46 -10.41 -2.28
CA PHE A 84 14.18 -9.90 -3.62
C PHE A 84 13.46 -8.56 -3.59
N ILE A 85 13.56 -7.86 -4.72
CA ILE A 85 12.63 -6.85 -5.18
C ILE A 85 12.22 -7.17 -6.61
N GLU A 86 10.96 -6.96 -6.92
CA GLU A 86 10.40 -6.97 -8.26
C GLU A 86 9.89 -5.58 -8.60
N PHE A 87 10.44 -5.01 -9.66
CA PHE A 87 9.82 -3.88 -10.34
C PHE A 87 8.70 -4.44 -11.20
N ARG A 88 7.47 -4.11 -10.84
CA ARG A 88 6.26 -4.60 -11.49
C ARG A 88 5.54 -3.45 -12.17
N SER A 89 4.77 -3.78 -13.19
CA SER A 89 3.68 -2.95 -13.66
C SER A 89 2.44 -3.79 -13.84
N ARG A 90 1.27 -3.15 -13.75
CA ARG A 90 -0.03 -3.79 -13.99
C ARG A 90 -0.92 -2.94 -14.88
N TYR A 91 -1.90 -3.58 -15.50
CA TYR A 91 -2.98 -2.88 -16.19
C TYR A 91 -3.86 -2.14 -15.18
N ALA A 92 -4.29 -0.92 -15.52
CA ALA A 92 -5.15 -0.08 -14.69
C ALA A 92 -6.27 0.49 -15.52
N GLN A 93 -7.25 1.13 -14.88
CA GLN A 93 -8.24 1.95 -15.59
C GLN A 93 -7.58 3.14 -16.34
N SER A 94 -6.38 3.54 -15.92
CA SER A 94 -5.53 4.54 -16.57
C SER A 94 -4.48 3.90 -17.51
N TYR A 95 -3.36 4.57 -17.77
CA TYR A 95 -2.23 4.01 -18.55
C TYR A 95 -1.45 2.89 -17.83
N GLY A 96 -1.93 2.42 -16.68
CA GLY A 96 -1.29 1.40 -15.83
C GLY A 96 -0.71 1.98 -14.54
N HIS A 97 -0.13 1.11 -13.73
CA HIS A 97 0.63 1.48 -12.53
C HIS A 97 1.95 0.71 -12.49
N SER A 98 3.02 1.35 -12.05
CA SER A 98 4.29 0.69 -11.74
C SER A 98 4.57 0.76 -10.24
N TYR A 99 5.03 -0.35 -9.67
CA TYR A 99 5.19 -0.54 -8.24
C TYR A 99 6.30 -1.54 -7.94
N ALA A 100 6.77 -1.56 -6.70
CA ALA A 100 7.76 -2.50 -6.21
C ALA A 100 7.10 -3.54 -5.30
N ALA A 101 7.31 -4.83 -5.58
CA ALA A 101 7.02 -5.92 -4.65
C ALA A 101 8.33 -6.48 -4.10
N PHE A 102 8.52 -6.54 -2.79
CA PHE A 102 9.80 -6.95 -2.20
C PHE A 102 9.59 -7.85 -0.98
N GLY A 103 10.54 -8.74 -0.72
CA GLY A 103 10.38 -9.70 0.36
C GLY A 103 11.37 -10.85 0.33
N ARG A 104 10.90 -12.03 0.73
CA ARG A 104 11.72 -13.22 0.97
C ARG A 104 11.40 -14.33 -0.01
N LEU A 105 12.45 -15.06 -0.38
CA LEU A 105 12.39 -16.28 -1.15
C LEU A 105 12.70 -17.48 -0.26
N ASN A 106 12.10 -18.63 -0.56
CA ASN A 106 12.57 -19.91 -0.02
C ASN A 106 13.80 -20.43 -0.78
N SER A 107 14.33 -21.58 -0.37
CA SER A 107 15.47 -22.24 -1.02
C SER A 107 15.22 -22.65 -2.48
N ARG A 108 13.95 -22.67 -2.93
CA ARG A 108 13.54 -22.94 -4.31
C ARG A 108 13.32 -21.66 -5.13
N GLY A 109 13.63 -20.48 -4.58
CA GLY A 109 13.42 -19.20 -5.24
C GLY A 109 11.95 -18.75 -5.32
N GLN A 110 11.05 -19.38 -4.57
CA GLN A 110 9.63 -19.02 -4.52
C GLN A 110 9.39 -17.94 -3.46
N ILE A 111 8.50 -16.98 -3.77
CA ILE A 111 8.12 -15.92 -2.83
C ILE A 111 7.37 -16.55 -1.66
N ILE A 112 7.84 -16.30 -0.44
CA ILE A 112 7.18 -16.74 0.81
C ILE A 112 6.61 -15.59 1.62
N SER A 113 7.06 -14.37 1.36
CA SER A 113 6.49 -13.14 1.89
C SER A 113 6.81 -12.01 0.93
N SER A 114 5.85 -11.11 0.72
CA SER A 114 6.05 -9.92 -0.08
C SER A 114 5.26 -8.75 0.49
N GLU A 115 5.84 -7.58 0.40
CA GLU A 115 5.20 -6.30 0.63
C GLU A 115 5.22 -5.48 -0.66
N VAL A 116 4.30 -4.54 -0.79
CA VAL A 116 4.17 -3.66 -1.96
C VAL A 116 4.39 -2.21 -1.57
N ALA A 117 5.08 -1.48 -2.43
CA ALA A 117 5.17 -0.02 -2.39
C ALA A 117 5.09 0.55 -3.81
N GLY A 118 4.18 1.49 -4.04
CA GLY A 118 4.00 2.18 -5.31
C GLY A 118 3.38 3.56 -5.07
N LEU A 119 3.73 4.56 -5.88
CA LEU A 119 3.24 5.93 -5.68
C LEU A 119 2.05 6.22 -6.59
N HIS A 120 0.90 6.52 -6.00
CA HIS A 120 -0.34 6.85 -6.71
C HIS A 120 -1.08 8.01 -6.04
N PRO A 121 -2.03 8.66 -6.74
CA PRO A 121 -2.96 9.60 -6.09
C PRO A 121 -3.68 8.94 -4.92
N ALA A 122 -3.96 9.71 -3.88
CA ALA A 122 -4.69 9.21 -2.72
C ALA A 122 -6.18 8.95 -3.05
N GLY A 123 -6.70 7.81 -2.57
CA GLY A 123 -8.10 7.41 -2.74
C GLY A 123 -8.44 6.79 -4.09
N ASP A 124 -9.66 6.28 -4.22
CA ASP A 124 -10.10 5.44 -5.36
C ASP A 124 -10.80 6.22 -6.49
N SER A 125 -10.92 7.54 -6.34
CA SER A 125 -11.55 8.38 -7.36
C SER A 125 -10.61 8.59 -8.55
N PRO A 126 -11.14 8.60 -9.80
CA PRO A 126 -10.34 9.00 -10.96
C PRO A 126 -10.01 10.50 -10.97
N VAL A 127 -10.68 11.32 -10.16
CA VAL A 127 -10.55 12.78 -10.18
C VAL A 127 -9.15 13.26 -9.76
N PRO A 128 -8.55 12.81 -8.62
CA PRO A 128 -7.16 13.13 -8.28
C PRO A 128 -6.16 12.74 -9.38
N TRP A 129 -6.38 11.62 -10.06
CA TRP A 129 -5.52 11.20 -11.17
C TRP A 129 -5.59 12.20 -12.34
N MET A 130 -6.79 12.67 -12.70
CA MET A 130 -6.95 13.68 -13.75
C MET A 130 -6.32 15.01 -13.37
N ILE A 131 -6.60 15.52 -12.16
CA ILE A 131 -6.07 16.81 -11.67
C ILE A 131 -4.54 16.77 -11.55
N GLY A 132 -3.99 15.63 -11.14
CA GLY A 132 -2.55 15.44 -10.97
C GLY A 132 -1.70 15.57 -12.24
N HIS A 133 -2.33 15.65 -13.41
CA HIS A 133 -1.66 16.01 -14.68
C HIS A 133 -1.38 17.51 -14.80
N LEU A 134 -2.13 18.35 -14.08
CA LEU A 134 -2.01 19.80 -14.11
C LEU A 134 -1.28 20.35 -12.88
N ILE A 135 -1.63 19.85 -11.69
CA ILE A 135 -1.06 20.29 -10.41
C ILE A 135 -0.81 19.10 -9.48
N PRO A 136 0.19 19.13 -8.59
CA PRO A 136 0.38 18.05 -7.61
C PRO A 136 -0.85 17.81 -6.74
N VAL A 137 -1.15 16.55 -6.44
CA VAL A 137 -2.24 16.10 -5.57
C VAL A 137 -1.70 15.24 -4.44
N PRO A 138 -2.44 15.07 -3.31
CA PRO A 138 -2.07 14.12 -2.26
C PRO A 138 -1.84 12.71 -2.81
N SER A 139 -0.89 11.99 -2.23
CA SER A 139 -0.51 10.65 -2.66
C SER A 139 -0.53 9.60 -1.58
N GLU A 140 -0.65 8.36 -1.99
CA GLU A 140 -0.43 7.16 -1.19
C GLU A 140 0.75 6.37 -1.78
N THR A 141 1.39 5.57 -0.91
CA THR A 141 2.61 4.83 -1.26
C THR A 141 2.54 3.33 -0.96
N GLY A 142 1.34 2.86 -0.65
CA GLY A 142 1.03 1.46 -0.37
C GLY A 142 0.65 0.68 -1.63
N PRO A 143 0.00 -0.48 -1.48
CA PRO A 143 -0.69 -1.13 -2.59
C PRO A 143 -1.92 -0.33 -3.03
N SER A 144 -2.12 -0.22 -4.34
CA SER A 144 -3.38 0.23 -4.96
C SER A 144 -4.17 -0.96 -5.51
N ASP A 145 -5.43 -0.74 -5.88
CA ASP A 145 -6.27 -1.76 -6.50
C ASP A 145 -5.58 -2.42 -7.72
N GLY A 146 -5.51 -3.76 -7.71
CA GLY A 146 -4.87 -4.56 -8.75
C GLY A 146 -3.36 -4.82 -8.58
N ASP A 147 -2.70 -4.27 -7.55
CA ASP A 147 -1.26 -4.47 -7.35
C ASP A 147 -0.91 -5.82 -6.70
N LEU A 148 -1.88 -6.44 -6.01
CA LEU A 148 -1.69 -7.69 -5.26
C LEU A 148 -1.99 -8.93 -6.10
N GLU A 149 -2.76 -8.79 -7.19
CA GLU A 149 -3.21 -9.89 -8.02
C GLU A 149 -2.26 -10.09 -9.22
N ASP A 150 -1.65 -11.27 -9.29
CA ASP A 150 -0.69 -11.59 -10.35
C ASP A 150 -1.29 -11.55 -11.77
N MET A 151 -2.61 -11.72 -11.91
CA MET A 151 -3.33 -11.71 -13.20
C MET A 151 -3.33 -10.35 -13.89
N TYR A 152 -3.12 -9.26 -13.16
CA TYR A 152 -3.07 -7.91 -13.75
C TYR A 152 -1.67 -7.47 -14.15
N ILE A 153 -0.63 -8.23 -13.81
CA ILE A 153 0.76 -7.86 -14.07
C ILE A 153 1.01 -7.81 -15.59
N SER A 154 1.37 -6.63 -16.07
CA SER A 154 1.70 -6.36 -17.46
C SER A 154 3.20 -6.47 -17.74
N ASN A 155 4.05 -6.26 -16.73
CA ASN A 155 5.49 -6.50 -16.83
C ASN A 155 6.11 -6.75 -15.45
N ARG A 156 7.22 -7.50 -15.39
CA ARG A 156 7.97 -7.73 -14.16
C ARG A 156 9.46 -7.90 -14.40
N TRP A 157 10.25 -7.37 -13.47
CA TRP A 157 11.69 -7.60 -13.41
C TRP A 157 12.14 -7.81 -11.97
N ARG A 158 12.63 -9.03 -11.68
CA ARG A 158 13.14 -9.43 -10.36
C ARG A 158 14.64 -9.20 -10.25
N VAL A 159 15.05 -8.67 -9.10
CA VAL A 159 16.44 -8.56 -8.67
C VAL A 159 16.56 -9.17 -7.26
N THR A 160 17.43 -10.15 -7.09
CA THR A 160 17.71 -10.78 -5.80
C THR A 160 18.91 -10.16 -5.10
N MET A 161 18.97 -10.28 -3.77
CA MET A 161 20.03 -9.70 -2.94
C MET A 161 20.24 -10.47 -1.64
N GLY A 162 21.31 -10.13 -0.93
CA GLY A 162 21.56 -10.60 0.43
C GLY A 162 20.73 -9.85 1.48
N GLU A 163 20.75 -10.35 2.71
CA GLU A 163 19.97 -9.80 3.82
C GLU A 163 20.36 -8.37 4.19
N ALA A 164 21.67 -8.07 4.25
CA ALA A 164 22.16 -6.76 4.64
C ALA A 164 21.69 -5.66 3.66
N ASP A 165 21.81 -5.93 2.35
CA ASP A 165 21.32 -5.05 1.30
C ASP A 165 19.79 -4.89 1.40
N TYR A 166 19.06 -5.99 1.54
CA TYR A 166 17.60 -5.96 1.67
C TYR A 166 17.12 -5.07 2.82
N MET A 167 17.75 -5.15 3.99
CA MET A 167 17.35 -4.33 5.14
C MET A 167 17.52 -2.82 4.88
N LYS A 168 18.58 -2.43 4.16
CA LYS A 168 18.81 -1.04 3.75
C LYS A 168 17.80 -0.59 2.70
N LEU A 169 17.51 -1.44 1.72
CA LEU A 169 16.47 -1.21 0.72
C LEU A 169 15.10 -0.97 1.39
N VAL A 170 14.70 -1.83 2.33
CA VAL A 170 13.46 -1.66 3.08
C VAL A 170 13.45 -0.33 3.81
N ALA A 171 14.53 0.01 4.54
CA ALA A 171 14.63 1.28 5.24
C ALA A 171 14.45 2.48 4.29
N LYS A 172 15.07 2.43 3.10
CA LYS A 172 14.91 3.44 2.06
C LYS A 172 13.47 3.54 1.56
N ILE A 173 12.83 2.41 1.23
CA ILE A 173 11.43 2.39 0.78
C ILE A 173 10.53 3.01 1.85
N ARG A 174 10.69 2.64 3.12
CA ARG A 174 9.93 3.23 4.24
C ARG A 174 10.17 4.73 4.40
N GLN A 175 11.40 5.20 4.20
CA GLN A 175 11.69 6.63 4.17
C GLN A 175 10.93 7.32 3.03
N MET A 176 10.96 6.76 1.82
CA MET A 176 10.25 7.31 0.66
C MET A 176 8.75 7.35 0.88
N GLN A 177 8.16 6.29 1.45
CA GLN A 177 6.74 6.25 1.79
C GLN A 177 6.31 7.38 2.75
N ARG A 178 7.17 7.75 3.71
CA ARG A 178 6.91 8.85 4.66
C ARG A 178 7.18 10.25 4.08
N SER A 179 8.03 10.34 3.06
CA SER A 179 8.53 11.64 2.54
C SER A 179 7.98 12.00 1.17
N THR A 180 7.07 11.20 0.61
CA THR A 180 6.41 11.46 -0.66
C THR A 180 4.91 11.70 -0.43
N PRO A 181 4.51 12.91 0.01
CA PRO A 181 3.10 13.22 0.28
C PRO A 181 2.31 13.63 -0.97
N LEU A 182 3.00 13.91 -2.08
CA LEU A 182 2.39 14.42 -3.32
C LEU A 182 2.71 13.53 -4.52
N TRP A 183 1.74 13.46 -5.43
CA TRP A 183 1.85 12.82 -6.74
C TRP A 183 1.55 13.84 -7.84
N SER A 184 2.28 13.74 -8.94
CA SER A 184 1.97 14.45 -10.18
C SER A 184 2.36 13.57 -11.36
N ALA A 185 1.45 13.43 -12.33
CA ALA A 185 1.64 12.57 -13.49
C ALA A 185 2.88 12.94 -14.30
N THR A 186 3.22 14.23 -14.34
CA THR A 186 4.25 14.79 -15.23
C THR A 186 5.59 15.07 -14.55
N THR A 187 5.61 15.22 -13.22
CA THR A 187 6.82 15.61 -12.48
C THR A 187 7.34 14.54 -11.53
N TYR A 188 6.46 13.91 -10.74
CA TYR A 188 6.85 12.84 -9.82
C TYR A 188 5.71 11.84 -9.63
N ASN A 189 5.86 10.68 -10.27
CA ASN A 189 4.82 9.66 -10.43
C ASN A 189 5.36 8.26 -10.03
N CYS A 190 4.55 7.22 -10.27
CA CYS A 190 4.91 5.82 -10.03
C CYS A 190 6.28 5.41 -10.62
N ASN A 191 6.57 5.80 -11.86
CA ASN A 191 7.85 5.51 -12.51
C ASN A 191 9.01 6.25 -11.83
N SER A 192 8.79 7.50 -11.41
CA SER A 192 9.79 8.29 -10.69
C SER A 192 10.17 7.62 -9.37
N PHE A 193 9.16 7.20 -8.60
CA PHE A 193 9.31 6.49 -7.34
C PHE A 193 10.11 5.18 -7.52
N LEU A 194 9.77 4.38 -8.55
CA LEU A 194 10.53 3.16 -8.87
C LEU A 194 11.95 3.47 -9.33
N GLY A 195 12.12 4.54 -10.08
CA GLY A 195 13.42 5.01 -10.55
C GLY A 195 14.36 5.34 -9.40
N ASP A 196 13.85 5.96 -8.34
CA ASP A 196 14.63 6.30 -7.15
C ASP A 196 14.99 5.07 -6.31
N ILE A 197 14.10 4.08 -6.22
CA ILE A 197 14.43 2.77 -5.65
C ILE A 197 15.57 2.12 -6.44
N ALA A 198 15.45 2.07 -7.77
CA ALA A 198 16.47 1.50 -8.64
C ALA A 198 17.82 2.23 -8.49
N ARG A 199 17.83 3.56 -8.49
CA ARG A 199 19.06 4.36 -8.30
C ARG A 199 19.70 4.13 -6.94
N TYR A 200 18.91 4.05 -5.88
CA TYR A 200 19.43 3.70 -4.55
C TYR A 200 20.12 2.33 -4.56
N MET A 201 19.62 1.41 -5.39
CA MET A 201 20.23 0.10 -5.58
C MET A 201 21.49 0.08 -6.46
N GLY A 202 21.94 1.24 -6.95
CA GLY A 202 22.99 1.34 -7.97
C GLY A 202 22.55 0.84 -9.36
N LEU A 203 21.24 0.67 -9.57
CA LEU A 203 20.66 0.30 -10.86
C LEU A 203 20.27 1.56 -11.64
N ARG A 204 20.21 1.44 -12.96
CA ARG A 204 19.68 2.49 -13.83
C ARG A 204 18.16 2.52 -13.71
N SER A 205 17.58 3.69 -13.48
CA SER A 205 16.13 3.92 -13.33
C SER A 205 15.31 3.66 -14.60
N GLY A 206 15.94 3.52 -15.76
CA GLY A 206 15.26 3.48 -17.06
C GLY A 206 15.27 4.85 -17.76
N GLY A 207 14.43 4.98 -18.79
CA GLY A 207 14.29 6.19 -19.60
C GLY A 207 13.38 7.25 -18.98
N SER A 208 12.58 7.95 -19.80
CA SER A 208 11.63 8.95 -19.33
C SER A 208 10.60 8.38 -18.34
N ILE A 209 10.30 9.14 -17.28
CA ILE A 209 9.26 8.82 -16.29
C ILE A 209 7.84 8.90 -16.88
N LEU A 210 7.69 9.46 -18.08
CA LEU A 210 6.41 9.58 -18.80
C LEU A 210 6.11 8.35 -19.68
N GLN A 211 7.01 7.37 -19.71
CA GLN A 211 6.71 6.09 -20.36
C GLN A 211 5.51 5.42 -19.68
N THR A 212 4.78 4.61 -20.45
CA THR A 212 3.81 3.70 -19.83
C THR A 212 4.53 2.78 -18.83
N PRO A 213 3.92 2.48 -17.68
CA PRO A 213 4.45 1.56 -16.68
C PRO A 213 5.10 0.27 -17.23
N PRO A 214 4.47 -0.50 -18.14
CA PRO A 214 5.10 -1.68 -18.71
C PRO A 214 6.37 -1.38 -19.52
N ASN A 215 6.39 -0.28 -20.27
CA ASN A 215 7.56 0.13 -21.03
C ASN A 215 8.68 0.64 -20.11
N TYR A 216 8.34 1.35 -19.05
CA TYR A 216 9.31 1.83 -18.06
C TYR A 216 10.04 0.66 -17.39
N VAL A 217 9.30 -0.34 -16.90
CA VAL A 217 9.88 -1.56 -16.31
C VAL A 217 10.73 -2.33 -17.33
N ALA A 218 10.26 -2.47 -18.58
CA ALA A 218 11.02 -3.11 -19.64
C ALA A 218 12.35 -2.38 -19.94
N THR A 219 12.29 -1.05 -20.03
CA THR A 219 13.45 -0.19 -20.29
C THR A 219 14.43 -0.23 -19.13
N MET A 220 13.95 -0.21 -17.89
CA MET A 220 14.77 -0.35 -16.70
C MET A 220 15.51 -1.70 -16.71
N LYS A 221 14.80 -2.81 -16.97
CA LYS A 221 15.40 -4.15 -17.08
C LYS A 221 16.51 -4.20 -18.14
N ARG A 222 16.23 -3.70 -19.36
CA ARG A 222 17.21 -3.68 -20.46
C ARG A 222 18.42 -2.80 -20.15
N ALA A 223 18.19 -1.61 -19.57
CA ALA A 223 19.25 -0.67 -19.22
C ALA A 223 20.27 -1.26 -18.22
N ASN A 224 19.84 -2.25 -17.44
CA ASN A 224 20.66 -2.97 -16.45
C ASN A 224 21.14 -4.35 -16.96
N GLY A 225 21.12 -4.59 -18.28
CA GLY A 225 21.59 -5.84 -18.87
C GLY A 225 20.77 -7.06 -18.44
N ASN A 226 19.50 -6.87 -18.08
CA ASN A 226 18.61 -7.91 -17.55
C ASN A 226 19.13 -8.62 -16.30
N ARG A 227 20.02 -7.97 -15.54
CA ARG A 227 20.59 -8.50 -14.29
C ARG A 227 19.49 -8.99 -13.36
N SER A 228 19.69 -10.17 -12.77
CA SER A 228 18.72 -10.82 -11.87
C SER A 228 19.14 -10.81 -10.39
N SER A 229 20.32 -10.28 -10.07
CA SER A 229 20.83 -10.14 -8.70
C SER A 229 21.81 -8.98 -8.56
N ILE A 230 21.95 -8.40 -7.36
CA ILE A 230 23.05 -7.49 -7.03
C ILE A 230 24.13 -8.21 -6.20
N PRO A 231 25.42 -7.85 -6.34
CA PRO A 231 26.49 -8.38 -5.49
C PRO A 231 26.24 -8.08 -4.00
N PRO A 232 26.68 -8.93 -3.07
CA PRO A 232 26.57 -8.65 -1.64
C PRO A 232 27.27 -7.34 -1.23
N GLY A 233 26.61 -6.51 -0.42
CA GLY A 233 27.17 -5.26 0.09
C GLY A 233 27.21 -4.14 -0.95
N SER A 234 26.34 -4.19 -1.95
CA SER A 234 26.28 -3.17 -3.00
C SER A 234 25.57 -1.89 -2.57
N ILE A 235 24.76 -1.94 -1.50
CA ILE A 235 23.97 -0.82 -1.01
C ILE A 235 24.14 -0.70 0.50
#